data_AF-A0A198A8A7-F1
#
_entry.id   AF-A0A198A8A7-F1
#
_cell.length_a   1.000
_cell.length_b   1.000
_cell.length_c   1.000
_cell.angle_alpha   90.00
_cell.angle_beta   90.00
_cell.angle_gamma   90.00
#
_symmetry.space_group_name_H-M   'P 1'
#
loop_
_entity.id
_entity.type
_entity.pdbx_description
1 polymer ?
#
loop_
_entity_poly.entity_id
_entity_poly.type
_entity_poly.pdbx_seq_one_letter_code
_entity_poly.pdbx_strand_id
1 'polypeptide(L)'
;MHSKKWTWLISAVLVIMMLTLTGCQSIQGLELAKAVQNDANVKSSESKGTLQFELVPGDTSKLSADEKAALAALKDVKVELAVTTQDSQHLSAEGKIVYSKGTIPFNVAMEGTKINLSIEGSKQPIVIDLLGGTDISFLSFLPKAIQEQFGNKLLEIKSGLIELIVANMTDPTSLAITSVTDKVNNESLSLRKAHVELSGTELAALLQKLLANVLADEAGLKKVLSQLYDALAPVIQEQIAGGDKSITLSLLTNKDLTLGFVYAPIHDYLAKLADSIDPTKDMFSSKASLQADVYIDNDNQIRKQNIAINMPMTESNNGASAIKVSFVSETWNLNKPVTASKVDTSGALQLKPDATAIFKVLAALDKQSTLYKMLKNDFQVTKKDINMVTDGSGAKDDTPQPFINANGTTMVPVRFVSEQLGAEVGWNGDLRQVTITDFLTGKTLLLTLDSTNATVNGSAVPALESAATLSDNSTFVPIRFIAEQLGCVVSFNNETRVVTIHRD
;
A
#
# COMPACT_ATOMS: atom_id res chain seq x y z
N MET A 1 14.78 -0.49 6.48
CA MET A 1 13.68 0.21 7.21
C MET A 1 12.32 0.15 6.50
N HIS A 2 12.24 -0.33 5.24
CA HIS A 2 10.97 -0.42 4.48
C HIS A 2 10.09 -1.65 4.80
N SER A 3 10.64 -2.74 5.33
CA SER A 3 9.87 -3.95 5.67
C SER A 3 8.85 -3.76 6.81
N LYS A 4 9.08 -2.80 7.73
CA LYS A 4 8.20 -2.54 8.88
C LYS A 4 6.96 -1.69 8.58
N LYS A 5 6.89 -1.03 7.41
CA LYS A 5 5.72 -0.20 7.04
C LYS A 5 4.66 -1.01 6.28
N TRP A 6 5.09 -2.07 5.60
CA TRP A 6 4.21 -2.97 4.85
C TRP A 6 3.39 -3.89 5.76
N THR A 7 3.91 -4.25 6.94
CA THR A 7 3.19 -5.04 7.94
C THR A 7 1.93 -4.34 8.44
N TRP A 8 1.91 -3.01 8.62
CA TRP A 8 0.71 -2.30 9.11
C TRP A 8 -0.45 -2.28 8.08
N LEU A 9 -0.16 -2.07 6.79
CA LEU A 9 -1.18 -2.13 5.73
C LEU A 9 -1.71 -3.55 5.54
N ILE A 10 -0.84 -4.56 5.57
CA ILE A 10 -1.23 -5.97 5.53
C ILE A 10 -2.05 -6.33 6.77
N SER A 11 -1.69 -5.85 7.96
CA SER A 11 -2.46 -6.09 9.19
C SER A 11 -3.80 -5.37 9.19
N ALA A 12 -3.93 -4.17 8.64
CA ALA A 12 -5.22 -3.47 8.52
C ALA A 12 -6.15 -4.16 7.51
N VAL A 13 -5.63 -4.61 6.38
CA VAL A 13 -6.37 -5.41 5.38
C VAL A 13 -6.75 -6.78 5.96
N LEU A 14 -5.85 -7.46 6.68
CA LEU A 14 -6.14 -8.71 7.38
C LEU A 14 -7.18 -8.54 8.50
N VAL A 15 -7.19 -7.40 9.21
CA VAL A 15 -8.20 -7.09 10.24
C VAL A 15 -9.56 -6.85 9.59
N ILE A 16 -9.64 -6.10 8.48
CA ILE A 16 -10.90 -5.93 7.73
C ILE A 16 -11.36 -7.27 7.14
N MET A 17 -10.44 -8.10 6.67
CA MET A 17 -10.72 -9.43 6.13
C MET A 17 -11.15 -10.43 7.24
N MET A 18 -10.59 -10.33 8.45
CA MET A 18 -11.02 -11.14 9.60
C MET A 18 -12.36 -10.70 10.22
N LEU A 19 -12.80 -9.47 9.97
CA LEU A 19 -14.07 -8.96 10.52
C LEU A 19 -15.30 -9.44 9.77
N THR A 20 -15.14 -9.91 8.53
CA THR A 20 -16.23 -10.60 7.83
C THR A 20 -16.26 -12.05 8.28
N LEU A 21 -15.11 -12.72 8.35
CA LEU A 21 -14.96 -14.14 8.61
C LEU A 21 -15.18 -14.46 10.09
N THR A 22 -16.33 -14.96 10.49
CA THR A 22 -16.54 -15.52 11.85
C THR A 22 -17.05 -16.96 11.73
N GLY A 23 -16.65 -17.79 12.70
CA GLY A 23 -16.57 -19.25 12.61
C GLY A 23 -17.91 -19.99 12.69
N CYS A 24 -17.83 -21.27 12.36
CA CYS A 24 -18.91 -22.19 11.99
C CYS A 24 -19.95 -22.59 13.07
N GLN A 25 -20.15 -21.84 14.15
CA GLN A 25 -21.25 -22.16 15.08
C GLN A 25 -22.49 -21.36 14.76
N SER A 26 -23.60 -22.06 14.50
CA SER A 26 -24.92 -21.44 14.39
C SER A 26 -25.35 -20.90 15.76
N ILE A 27 -24.85 -19.74 16.13
CA ILE A 27 -25.30 -19.05 17.33
C ILE A 27 -26.62 -18.37 16.94
N GLN A 28 -27.72 -18.77 17.58
CA GLN A 28 -29.06 -18.18 17.41
C GLN A 28 -29.58 -18.13 15.96
N GLY A 29 -29.22 -19.11 15.12
CA GLY A 29 -29.78 -19.25 13.76
C GLY A 29 -29.16 -18.32 12.69
N LEU A 30 -28.01 -17.70 12.96
CA LEU A 30 -27.20 -17.01 11.96
C LEU A 30 -25.98 -17.88 11.57
N GLU A 31 -25.82 -18.14 10.26
CA GLU A 31 -24.65 -18.83 9.71
C GLU A 31 -23.65 -17.78 9.21
N LEU A 32 -22.90 -17.13 10.11
CA LEU A 32 -21.98 -16.04 9.75
C LEU A 32 -20.91 -16.52 8.76
N ALA A 33 -20.35 -17.71 8.98
CA ALA A 33 -19.53 -18.45 8.02
C ALA A 33 -20.12 -18.47 6.59
N LYS A 34 -21.41 -18.81 6.47
CA LYS A 34 -22.11 -18.87 5.18
C LYS A 34 -22.38 -17.49 4.61
N ALA A 35 -22.68 -16.50 5.45
CA ALA A 35 -22.86 -15.14 4.99
C ALA A 35 -21.61 -14.58 4.31
N VAL A 36 -20.43 -14.93 4.82
CA VAL A 36 -19.15 -14.52 4.23
C VAL A 36 -18.82 -15.31 2.98
N GLN A 37 -19.10 -16.62 2.97
CA GLN A 37 -18.99 -17.42 1.75
C GLN A 37 -19.91 -16.89 0.65
N ASN A 38 -21.13 -16.49 0.99
CA ASN A 38 -22.07 -15.89 0.05
C ASN A 38 -21.54 -14.57 -0.50
N ASP A 39 -21.05 -13.68 0.37
CA ASP A 39 -20.44 -12.40 -0.02
C ASP A 39 -19.25 -12.59 -0.97
N ALA A 40 -18.36 -13.54 -0.67
CA ALA A 40 -17.23 -13.90 -1.53
C ALA A 40 -17.64 -14.34 -2.94
N ASN A 41 -18.83 -14.93 -3.07
CA ASN A 41 -19.39 -15.47 -4.30
C ASN A 41 -20.30 -14.47 -5.04
N VAL A 42 -20.53 -13.28 -4.50
CA VAL A 42 -21.21 -12.20 -5.21
C VAL A 42 -20.39 -11.85 -6.46
N LYS A 43 -21.04 -11.95 -7.62
CA LYS A 43 -20.42 -11.64 -8.92
C LYS A 43 -20.61 -10.18 -9.30
N SER A 44 -21.78 -9.64 -8.99
CA SER A 44 -22.14 -8.26 -9.32
C SER A 44 -22.90 -7.61 -8.18
N SER A 45 -22.74 -6.30 -8.02
CA SER A 45 -23.40 -5.53 -6.97
C SER A 45 -23.31 -4.04 -7.21
N GLU A 46 -24.18 -3.30 -6.53
CA GLU A 46 -23.98 -1.88 -6.28
C GLU A 46 -23.78 -1.68 -4.78
N SER A 47 -22.90 -0.77 -4.42
CA SER A 47 -22.70 -0.39 -3.03
C SER A 47 -22.43 1.10 -2.89
N LYS A 48 -22.66 1.62 -1.69
CA LYS A 48 -22.14 2.92 -1.28
C LYS A 48 -21.42 2.75 0.03
N GLY A 49 -20.39 3.54 0.24
CA GLY A 49 -19.64 3.51 1.48
C GLY A 49 -19.00 4.84 1.84
N THR A 50 -18.63 4.93 3.10
CA THR A 50 -17.89 6.06 3.66
C THR A 50 -16.76 5.51 4.50
N LEU A 51 -15.53 5.85 4.12
CA LEU A 51 -14.32 5.60 4.90
C LEU A 51 -13.90 6.93 5.54
N GLN A 52 -13.86 6.99 6.87
CA GLN A 52 -13.43 8.14 7.63
C GLN A 52 -12.13 7.83 8.36
N PHE A 53 -11.18 8.74 8.25
CA PHE A 53 -9.95 8.77 9.02
C PHE A 53 -9.99 9.99 9.94
N GLU A 54 -9.79 9.75 11.24
CA GLU A 54 -9.66 10.79 12.25
C GLU A 54 -8.33 10.65 12.97
N LEU A 55 -7.56 11.73 13.01
CA LEU A 55 -6.33 11.80 13.77
C LEU A 55 -6.61 12.49 15.10
N VAL A 56 -6.54 11.73 16.20
CA VAL A 56 -6.84 12.22 17.54
C VAL A 56 -5.63 13.03 18.04
N PRO A 57 -5.79 14.33 18.35
CA PRO A 57 -4.68 15.15 18.84
C PRO A 57 -4.14 14.63 20.18
N GLY A 58 -2.81 14.52 20.27
CA GLY A 58 -2.06 14.23 21.49
C GLY A 58 -1.31 15.47 21.99
N ASP A 59 -0.07 15.28 22.45
CA ASP A 59 0.81 16.40 22.82
C ASP A 59 1.35 17.10 21.57
N THR A 60 0.81 18.28 21.27
CA THR A 60 1.23 19.11 20.14
C THR A 60 2.22 20.21 20.53
N SER A 61 2.68 20.25 21.79
CA SER A 61 3.53 21.34 22.30
C SER A 61 4.85 21.50 21.51
N LYS A 62 5.42 20.38 21.06
CA LYS A 62 6.67 20.32 20.29
C LYS A 62 6.50 20.52 18.79
N LEU A 63 5.26 20.58 18.29
CA LEU A 63 5.00 20.77 16.87
C LEU A 63 5.14 22.25 16.48
N SER A 64 5.76 22.47 15.33
CA SER A 64 5.76 23.75 14.62
C SER A 64 4.34 24.18 14.23
N ALA A 65 4.18 25.45 13.85
CA ALA A 65 2.89 25.97 13.39
C ALA A 65 2.38 25.21 12.15
N ASP A 66 3.28 24.87 11.23
CA ASP A 66 2.99 24.11 10.02
C ASP A 66 2.51 22.69 10.34
N GLU A 67 3.21 21.99 11.24
CA GLU A 67 2.83 20.64 11.66
C GLU A 67 1.46 20.64 12.37
N LYS A 68 1.17 21.67 13.17
CA LYS A 68 -0.16 21.85 13.78
C LYS A 68 -1.24 22.10 12.73
N ALA A 69 -0.94 22.89 11.69
CA ALA A 69 -1.86 23.15 10.60
C ALA A 69 -2.14 21.88 9.77
N ALA A 70 -1.11 21.08 9.50
CA ALA A 70 -1.23 19.79 8.82
C ALA A 70 -2.08 18.80 9.64
N LEU A 71 -1.83 18.72 10.95
CA LEU A 71 -2.61 17.90 11.88
C LEU A 71 -4.10 18.31 11.87
N ALA A 72 -4.37 19.62 11.92
CA ALA A 72 -5.73 20.15 11.85
C ALA A 72 -6.40 19.84 10.51
N ALA A 73 -5.65 19.86 9.40
CA ALA A 73 -6.17 19.53 8.07
C ALA A 73 -6.61 18.05 7.96
N LEU A 74 -5.93 17.15 8.68
CA LEU A 74 -6.15 15.69 8.71
C LEU A 74 -7.17 15.23 9.76
N LYS A 75 -7.77 16.14 10.53
CA LYS A 75 -8.63 15.79 11.67
C LYS A 75 -9.82 14.92 11.26
N ASP A 76 -10.45 15.20 10.13
CA ASP A 76 -11.71 14.58 9.71
C ASP A 76 -11.72 14.35 8.19
N VAL A 77 -10.86 13.46 7.69
CA VAL A 77 -10.82 13.11 6.26
C VAL A 77 -11.84 12.01 5.99
N LYS A 78 -12.73 12.22 5.03
CA LYS A 78 -13.73 11.24 4.60
C LYS A 78 -13.56 10.93 3.12
N VAL A 79 -13.74 9.68 2.76
CA VAL A 79 -13.83 9.21 1.39
C VAL A 79 -15.20 8.59 1.22
N GLU A 80 -16.05 9.24 0.44
CA GLU A 80 -17.38 8.74 0.08
C GLU A 80 -17.30 8.10 -1.30
N LEU A 81 -17.88 6.92 -1.45
CA LEU A 81 -17.82 6.09 -2.65
C LEU A 81 -19.20 5.54 -2.99
N ALA A 82 -19.57 5.55 -4.26
CA ALA A 82 -20.60 4.72 -4.85
C ALA A 82 -19.91 3.77 -5.83
N VAL A 83 -19.99 2.47 -5.60
CA VAL A 83 -19.24 1.44 -6.33
C VAL A 83 -20.22 0.53 -7.08
N THR A 84 -19.92 0.29 -8.35
CA THR A 84 -20.60 -0.68 -9.20
C THR A 84 -19.61 -1.79 -9.54
N THR A 85 -19.92 -3.01 -9.09
CA THR A 85 -19.16 -4.21 -9.45
C THR A 85 -19.96 -4.96 -10.51
N GLN A 86 -19.47 -5.00 -11.74
CA GLN A 86 -20.13 -5.73 -12.83
C GLN A 86 -19.73 -7.20 -12.80
N ASP A 87 -18.45 -7.49 -12.59
CA ASP A 87 -17.87 -8.82 -12.46
C ASP A 87 -16.50 -8.74 -11.76
N SER A 88 -15.77 -9.87 -11.69
CA SER A 88 -14.46 -9.93 -11.03
C SER A 88 -13.35 -9.13 -11.72
N GLN A 89 -13.56 -8.68 -12.95
CA GLN A 89 -12.58 -7.95 -13.76
C GLN A 89 -13.00 -6.50 -13.99
N HIS A 90 -14.28 -6.16 -13.82
CA HIS A 90 -14.83 -4.83 -14.09
C HIS A 90 -15.53 -4.25 -12.86
N LEU A 91 -14.93 -3.21 -12.29
CA LEU A 91 -15.48 -2.42 -11.19
C LEU A 91 -15.34 -0.93 -11.50
N SER A 92 -16.31 -0.12 -11.10
CA SER A 92 -16.20 1.34 -11.16
C SER A 92 -16.64 1.96 -9.85
N ALA A 93 -16.06 3.09 -9.48
CA ALA A 93 -16.51 3.88 -8.35
C ALA A 93 -16.52 5.36 -8.69
N GLU A 94 -17.60 6.04 -8.32
CA GLU A 94 -17.65 7.50 -8.26
C GLU A 94 -17.49 7.90 -6.80
N GLY A 95 -16.62 8.87 -6.52
CA GLY A 95 -16.31 9.22 -5.15
C GLY A 95 -15.86 10.64 -4.97
N LYS A 96 -15.71 11.00 -3.70
CA LYS A 96 -15.14 12.28 -3.29
C LYS A 96 -14.38 12.16 -1.99
N ILE A 97 -13.23 12.82 -1.92
CA ILE A 97 -12.49 13.03 -0.69
C ILE A 97 -12.99 14.34 -0.08
N VAL A 98 -13.54 14.29 1.12
CA VAL A 98 -13.97 15.44 1.90
C VAL A 98 -12.95 15.65 3.02
N TYR A 99 -12.40 16.85 3.11
CA TYR A 99 -11.53 17.24 4.22
C TYR A 99 -11.83 18.68 4.63
N SER A 100 -11.18 19.16 5.68
CA SER A 100 -11.49 20.45 6.31
C SER A 100 -11.47 21.67 5.38
N LYS A 101 -10.74 21.63 4.26
CA LYS A 101 -10.61 22.78 3.33
C LYS A 101 -11.24 22.56 1.95
N GLY A 102 -11.98 21.47 1.74
CA GLY A 102 -12.68 21.27 0.48
C GLY A 102 -13.13 19.84 0.21
N THR A 103 -13.62 19.64 -1.01
CA THR A 103 -14.02 18.34 -1.55
C THR A 103 -13.27 18.09 -2.86
N ILE A 104 -12.80 16.87 -3.05
CA ILE A 104 -12.04 16.44 -4.24
C ILE A 104 -12.78 15.25 -4.85
N PRO A 105 -13.62 15.46 -5.87
CA PRO A 105 -14.24 14.41 -6.66
C PRO A 105 -13.21 13.58 -7.41
N PHE A 106 -13.51 12.29 -7.56
CA PHE A 106 -12.72 11.36 -8.36
C PHE A 106 -13.60 10.22 -8.90
N ASN A 107 -13.12 9.58 -9.95
CA ASN A 107 -13.69 8.38 -10.54
C ASN A 107 -12.62 7.30 -10.62
N VAL A 108 -13.00 6.07 -10.32
CA VAL A 108 -12.14 4.89 -10.40
C VAL A 108 -12.80 3.90 -11.34
N ALA A 109 -12.02 3.26 -12.20
CA ALA A 109 -12.40 2.04 -12.88
C ALA A 109 -11.28 1.01 -12.72
N MET A 110 -11.64 -0.24 -12.46
CA MET A 110 -10.71 -1.35 -12.42
C MET A 110 -10.97 -2.23 -13.63
N GLU A 111 -9.90 -2.54 -14.37
CA GLU A 111 -9.89 -3.52 -15.46
C GLU A 111 -8.76 -4.52 -15.17
N GLY A 112 -9.11 -5.69 -14.63
CA GLY A 112 -8.15 -6.66 -14.12
C GLY A 112 -7.36 -6.12 -12.92
N THR A 113 -6.02 -6.06 -13.02
CA THR A 113 -5.15 -5.52 -11.95
C THR A 113 -4.94 -4.01 -12.02
N LYS A 114 -5.41 -3.37 -13.08
CA LYS A 114 -5.19 -1.95 -13.34
C LYS A 114 -6.30 -1.14 -12.74
N ILE A 115 -5.92 -0.22 -11.85
CA ILE A 115 -6.79 0.84 -11.35
C ILE A 115 -6.56 2.08 -12.21
N ASN A 116 -7.62 2.49 -12.89
CA ASN A 116 -7.70 3.70 -13.69
C ASN A 116 -8.40 4.76 -12.85
N LEU A 117 -7.71 5.86 -12.57
CA LEU A 117 -8.12 6.90 -11.66
C LEU A 117 -8.18 8.24 -12.38
N SER A 118 -9.34 8.89 -12.35
CA SER A 118 -9.53 10.27 -12.78
C SER A 118 -9.85 11.11 -11.56
N ILE A 119 -9.08 12.16 -11.30
CA ILE A 119 -9.28 13.04 -10.14
C ILE A 119 -9.46 14.47 -10.64
N GLU A 120 -10.37 15.21 -10.03
CA GLU A 120 -10.55 16.62 -10.33
C GLU A 120 -9.23 17.40 -10.18
N GLY A 121 -8.88 18.13 -11.24
CA GLY A 121 -7.66 18.93 -11.30
C GLY A 121 -6.41 18.16 -11.72
N SER A 122 -6.50 16.86 -12.04
CA SER A 122 -5.42 16.17 -12.76
C SER A 122 -5.44 16.51 -14.25
N LYS A 123 -4.26 16.74 -14.84
CA LYS A 123 -4.09 17.01 -16.28
C LYS A 123 -4.34 15.78 -17.14
N GLN A 124 -4.21 14.59 -16.56
CA GLN A 124 -4.38 13.30 -17.22
C GLN A 124 -4.85 12.23 -16.23
N PRO A 125 -5.51 11.15 -16.69
CA PRO A 125 -5.82 10.00 -15.88
C PRO A 125 -4.55 9.35 -15.31
N ILE A 126 -4.71 8.65 -14.21
CA ILE A 126 -3.64 7.91 -13.53
C ILE A 126 -3.95 6.43 -13.63
N VAL A 127 -2.98 5.63 -14.03
CA VAL A 127 -3.09 4.16 -14.04
C VAL A 127 -2.12 3.60 -13.03
N ILE A 128 -2.63 2.79 -12.11
CA ILE A 128 -1.86 2.08 -11.10
C ILE A 128 -2.04 0.59 -11.36
N ASP A 129 -0.94 -0.12 -11.57
CA ASP A 129 -0.98 -1.58 -11.59
C ASP A 129 -0.77 -2.09 -10.15
N LEU A 130 -1.82 -2.66 -9.55
CA LEU A 130 -1.78 -3.10 -8.15
C LEU A 130 -0.82 -4.28 -7.93
N LEU A 131 -0.69 -5.15 -8.94
CA LEU A 131 0.03 -6.41 -8.84
C LEU A 131 1.17 -6.52 -9.86
N GLY A 132 1.21 -5.63 -10.87
CA GLY A 132 2.31 -5.51 -11.81
C GLY A 132 3.57 -4.97 -11.13
N GLY A 133 4.45 -5.88 -10.71
CA GLY A 133 5.75 -5.54 -10.13
C GLY A 133 5.84 -5.63 -8.60
N THR A 134 4.91 -6.33 -7.93
CA THR A 134 5.12 -6.66 -6.52
C THR A 134 6.28 -7.65 -6.38
N ASP A 135 7.42 -7.17 -5.89
CA ASP A 135 8.56 -8.00 -5.43
C ASP A 135 8.16 -8.75 -4.16
N ILE A 136 7.33 -9.78 -4.32
CA ILE A 136 7.04 -10.72 -3.24
C ILE A 136 8.26 -11.63 -3.13
N SER A 137 9.04 -11.46 -2.07
CA SER A 137 10.35 -12.11 -1.92
C SER A 137 10.32 -13.62 -2.04
N PHE A 138 9.21 -14.28 -1.65
CA PHE A 138 9.10 -15.73 -1.82
C PHE A 138 8.71 -16.13 -3.25
N LEU A 139 8.18 -15.24 -4.09
CA LEU A 139 7.92 -15.54 -5.50
C LEU A 139 9.16 -15.35 -6.38
N SER A 140 10.24 -14.78 -5.86
CA SER A 140 11.42 -14.40 -6.64
C SER A 140 12.13 -15.59 -7.30
N PHE A 141 11.92 -16.82 -6.80
CA PHE A 141 12.45 -18.04 -7.41
C PHE A 141 11.62 -18.54 -8.61
N LEU A 142 10.40 -18.04 -8.79
CA LEU A 142 9.52 -18.41 -9.90
C LEU A 142 9.86 -17.59 -11.16
N PRO A 143 9.61 -18.13 -12.36
CA PRO A 143 9.67 -17.36 -13.61
C PRO A 143 8.81 -16.09 -13.57
N LYS A 144 9.25 -15.00 -14.21
CA LYS A 144 8.56 -13.69 -14.19
C LYS A 144 7.10 -13.77 -14.62
N ALA A 145 6.79 -14.53 -15.67
CA ALA A 145 5.42 -14.68 -16.17
C ALA A 145 4.47 -15.27 -15.10
N ILE A 146 4.98 -16.16 -14.24
CA ILE A 146 4.22 -16.73 -13.13
C ILE A 146 4.07 -15.70 -12.01
N GLN A 147 5.12 -14.94 -11.71
CA GLN A 147 5.05 -13.85 -10.72
C GLN A 147 3.99 -12.81 -11.11
N GLU A 148 3.96 -12.41 -12.39
CA GLU A 148 3.01 -11.43 -12.93
C GLU A 148 1.55 -11.93 -12.89
N GLN A 149 1.33 -13.22 -13.12
CA GLN A 149 -0.02 -13.81 -13.09
C GLN A 149 -0.47 -14.25 -11.69
N PHE A 150 0.45 -14.34 -10.72
CA PHE A 150 0.17 -14.86 -9.38
C PHE A 150 -1.01 -14.13 -8.71
N GLY A 151 -1.01 -12.79 -8.76
CA GLY A 151 -2.06 -11.98 -8.17
C GLY A 151 -3.45 -12.25 -8.75
N ASN A 152 -3.54 -12.36 -10.08
CA ASN A 152 -4.79 -12.70 -10.77
C ASN A 152 -5.28 -14.09 -10.40
N LYS A 153 -4.39 -15.07 -10.37
CA LYS A 153 -4.73 -16.45 -10.01
C LYS A 153 -5.12 -16.61 -8.55
N LEU A 154 -4.56 -15.78 -7.65
CA LEU A 154 -4.99 -15.74 -6.26
C LEU A 154 -6.45 -15.28 -6.11
N LEU A 155 -6.90 -14.31 -6.93
CA LEU A 155 -8.29 -13.85 -6.96
C LEU A 155 -9.27 -14.94 -7.46
N GLU A 156 -8.82 -15.82 -8.37
CA GLU A 156 -9.62 -16.96 -8.86
C GLU A 156 -9.91 -17.98 -7.74
N ILE A 157 -9.02 -18.11 -6.75
CA ILE A 157 -9.15 -19.08 -5.65
C ILE A 157 -9.65 -18.48 -4.34
N LYS A 158 -10.14 -17.23 -4.35
CA LYS A 158 -10.58 -16.49 -3.15
C LYS A 158 -11.56 -17.27 -2.26
N SER A 159 -12.48 -18.05 -2.85
CA SER A 159 -13.45 -18.84 -2.09
C SER A 159 -12.79 -19.96 -1.28
N GLY A 160 -11.75 -20.60 -1.80
CA GLY A 160 -11.02 -21.65 -1.08
C GLY A 160 -10.20 -21.08 0.07
N LEU A 161 -9.60 -19.91 -0.12
CA LEU A 161 -8.91 -19.18 0.95
C LEU A 161 -9.88 -18.80 2.08
N ILE A 162 -11.05 -18.28 1.73
CA ILE A 162 -12.09 -17.91 2.69
C ILE A 162 -12.62 -19.14 3.44
N GLU A 163 -12.82 -20.26 2.75
CA GLU A 163 -13.21 -21.52 3.36
C GLU A 163 -12.19 -21.98 4.41
N LEU A 164 -10.89 -21.94 4.09
CA LEU A 164 -9.80 -22.28 5.02
C LEU A 164 -9.81 -21.38 6.26
N ILE A 165 -9.96 -20.07 6.08
CA ILE A 165 -9.96 -19.12 7.20
C ILE A 165 -11.19 -19.34 8.09
N VAL A 166 -12.39 -19.44 7.51
CA VAL A 166 -13.64 -19.67 8.26
C VAL A 166 -13.61 -20.97 9.05
N ALA A 167 -13.08 -22.04 8.45
CA ALA A 167 -12.96 -23.35 9.11
C ALA A 167 -12.03 -23.31 10.33
N ASN A 168 -11.05 -22.40 10.34
CA ASN A 168 -10.03 -22.30 11.39
C ASN A 168 -10.25 -21.11 12.34
N MET A 169 -11.31 -20.33 12.16
CA MET A 169 -11.65 -19.18 13.00
C MET A 169 -12.21 -19.60 14.36
N THR A 170 -11.93 -18.81 15.39
CA THR A 170 -12.63 -18.88 16.68
C THR A 170 -13.59 -17.70 16.80
N ASP A 171 -14.78 -17.94 17.36
CA ASP A 171 -15.72 -16.85 17.60
C ASP A 171 -15.25 -15.91 18.72
N PRO A 172 -15.41 -14.59 18.54
CA PRO A 172 -15.06 -13.63 19.57
C PRO A 172 -16.03 -13.72 20.75
N THR A 173 -15.55 -13.36 21.94
CA THR A 173 -16.35 -13.48 23.17
C THR A 173 -17.51 -12.49 23.22
N SER A 174 -17.38 -11.35 22.53
CA SER A 174 -18.36 -10.27 22.47
C SER A 174 -19.40 -10.43 21.35
N LEU A 175 -19.38 -11.53 20.60
CA LEU A 175 -20.32 -11.73 19.50
C LEU A 175 -21.77 -11.75 20.00
N ALA A 176 -22.56 -10.78 19.57
CA ALA A 176 -23.98 -10.68 19.85
C ALA A 176 -24.78 -10.63 18.56
N ILE A 177 -25.86 -11.42 18.48
CA ILE A 177 -26.73 -11.47 17.30
C ILE A 177 -28.10 -10.95 17.71
N THR A 178 -28.65 -10.01 16.93
CA THR A 178 -29.98 -9.45 17.16
C THR A 178 -30.73 -9.31 15.84
N SER A 179 -32.05 -9.50 15.86
CA SER A 179 -32.90 -9.16 14.72
C SER A 179 -33.23 -7.68 14.73
N VAL A 180 -33.06 -7.02 13.59
CA VAL A 180 -33.32 -5.59 13.41
C VAL A 180 -34.09 -5.36 12.13
N THR A 181 -34.81 -4.24 12.04
CA THR A 181 -35.27 -3.70 10.76
C THR A 181 -34.50 -2.41 10.51
N ASP A 182 -33.75 -2.37 9.41
CA ASP A 182 -32.91 -1.22 9.05
C ASP A 182 -32.96 -1.00 7.53
N LYS A 183 -32.53 0.17 7.09
CA LYS A 183 -32.52 0.54 5.68
C LYS A 183 -31.22 0.14 4.99
N VAL A 184 -31.35 -0.37 3.78
CA VAL A 184 -30.27 -0.60 2.81
C VAL A 184 -30.72 0.03 1.49
N ASN A 185 -29.98 1.03 1.00
CA ASN A 185 -30.36 1.82 -0.17
C ASN A 185 -31.81 2.35 -0.10
N ASN A 186 -32.18 2.92 1.05
CA ASN A 186 -33.53 3.42 1.36
C ASN A 186 -34.66 2.38 1.43
N GLU A 187 -34.37 1.10 1.15
CA GLU A 187 -35.31 -0.02 1.32
C GLU A 187 -35.22 -0.58 2.73
N SER A 188 -36.37 -0.79 3.39
CA SER A 188 -36.42 -1.36 4.74
C SER A 188 -36.34 -2.88 4.67
N LEU A 189 -35.31 -3.47 5.27
CA LEU A 189 -35.08 -4.91 5.27
C LEU A 189 -35.14 -5.47 6.70
N SER A 190 -35.66 -6.69 6.83
CA SER A 190 -35.48 -7.49 8.04
C SER A 190 -34.09 -8.12 8.01
N LEU A 191 -33.25 -7.78 8.99
CA LEU A 191 -31.84 -8.14 9.04
C LEU A 191 -31.50 -8.80 10.38
N ARG A 192 -30.45 -9.60 10.37
CA ARG A 192 -29.75 -10.08 11.57
C ARG A 192 -28.47 -9.26 11.69
N LYS A 193 -28.33 -8.51 12.77
CA LYS A 193 -27.15 -7.73 13.13
C LYS A 193 -26.23 -8.60 13.97
N ALA A 194 -25.07 -8.96 13.44
CA ALA A 194 -23.94 -9.49 14.19
C ALA A 194 -23.09 -8.32 14.69
N HIS A 195 -22.99 -8.16 16.01
CA HIS A 195 -22.21 -7.13 16.68
C HIS A 195 -21.00 -7.78 17.36
N VAL A 196 -19.83 -7.19 17.19
CA VAL A 196 -18.58 -7.60 17.81
C VAL A 196 -17.84 -6.37 18.32
N GLU A 197 -17.28 -6.46 19.52
CA GLU A 197 -16.38 -5.45 20.10
C GLU A 197 -15.15 -6.14 20.69
N LEU A 198 -13.97 -5.80 20.19
CA LEU A 198 -12.70 -6.41 20.59
C LEU A 198 -11.75 -5.35 21.12
N SER A 199 -11.07 -5.69 22.21
CA SER A 199 -9.82 -5.02 22.57
C SER A 199 -8.70 -5.43 21.61
N GLY A 200 -7.66 -4.60 21.47
CA GLY A 200 -6.48 -4.97 20.68
C GLY A 200 -5.84 -6.29 21.13
N THR A 201 -5.85 -6.56 22.44
CA THR A 201 -5.30 -7.79 23.01
C THR A 201 -6.14 -9.02 22.67
N GLU A 202 -7.47 -8.89 22.66
CA GLU A 202 -8.37 -9.97 22.23
C GLU A 202 -8.23 -10.23 20.74
N LEU A 203 -8.15 -9.17 19.94
CA LEU A 203 -7.89 -9.27 18.50
C LEU A 203 -6.60 -10.04 18.24
N ALA A 204 -5.49 -9.67 18.89
CA ALA A 204 -4.21 -10.37 18.76
C ALA A 204 -4.31 -11.86 19.11
N ALA A 205 -4.99 -12.20 20.21
CA ALA A 205 -5.20 -13.58 20.61
C ALA A 205 -6.01 -14.37 19.57
N LEU A 206 -7.05 -13.76 19.00
CA LEU A 206 -7.84 -14.37 17.92
C LEU A 206 -7.01 -14.57 16.65
N LEU A 207 -6.22 -13.57 16.24
CA LEU A 207 -5.34 -13.69 15.06
C LEU A 207 -4.31 -14.82 15.26
N GLN A 208 -3.64 -14.86 16.41
CA GLN A 208 -2.64 -15.87 16.75
C GLN A 208 -3.27 -17.27 16.74
N LYS A 209 -4.47 -17.41 17.33
CA LYS A 209 -5.20 -18.67 17.36
C LYS A 209 -5.64 -19.12 15.98
N LEU A 210 -6.14 -18.21 15.14
CA LEU A 210 -6.48 -18.52 13.75
C LEU A 210 -5.26 -19.05 13.00
N LEU A 211 -4.12 -18.36 13.08
CA LEU A 211 -2.90 -18.80 12.39
C LEU A 211 -2.40 -20.14 12.91
N ALA A 212 -2.45 -20.37 14.23
CA ALA A 212 -2.11 -21.66 14.82
C ALA A 212 -3.02 -22.79 14.31
N ASN A 213 -4.33 -22.53 14.19
CA ASN A 213 -5.29 -23.49 13.64
C ASN A 213 -5.00 -23.78 12.16
N VAL A 214 -4.77 -22.74 11.34
CA VAL A 214 -4.41 -22.90 9.92
C VAL A 214 -3.10 -23.68 9.75
N LEU A 215 -2.09 -23.43 10.59
CA LEU A 215 -0.83 -24.17 10.59
C LEU A 215 -0.98 -25.64 10.98
N ALA A 216 -2.01 -25.97 11.77
CA ALA A 216 -2.35 -27.34 12.12
C ALA A 216 -3.22 -28.03 11.06
N ASP A 217 -3.98 -27.27 10.27
CA ASP A 217 -4.83 -27.76 9.17
C ASP A 217 -4.03 -27.99 7.88
N GLU A 218 -3.15 -28.99 7.91
CA GLU A 218 -2.33 -29.38 6.76
C GLU A 218 -3.19 -29.72 5.52
N ALA A 219 -4.34 -30.37 5.72
CA ALA A 219 -5.22 -30.77 4.63
C ALA A 219 -5.88 -29.55 3.96
N GLY A 220 -6.42 -28.62 4.74
CA GLY A 220 -6.99 -27.37 4.25
C GLY A 220 -5.96 -26.50 3.55
N LEU A 221 -4.76 -26.36 4.12
CA LEU A 221 -3.68 -25.60 3.50
C LEU A 221 -3.25 -26.24 2.16
N LYS A 222 -3.06 -27.57 2.11
CA LYS A 222 -2.76 -28.29 0.85
C LYS A 222 -3.88 -28.18 -0.18
N LYS A 223 -5.15 -28.16 0.23
CA LYS A 223 -6.29 -27.95 -0.66
C LYS A 223 -6.21 -26.59 -1.34
N VAL A 224 -5.95 -25.52 -0.60
CA VAL A 224 -5.77 -24.16 -1.15
C VAL A 224 -4.58 -24.10 -2.11
N LEU A 225 -3.44 -24.69 -1.74
CA LEU A 225 -2.26 -24.74 -2.62
C LEU A 225 -2.51 -25.53 -3.90
N SER A 226 -3.29 -26.61 -3.81
CA SER A 226 -3.72 -27.42 -4.95
C SER A 226 -4.60 -26.61 -5.92
N GLN A 227 -5.53 -25.82 -5.40
CA GLN A 227 -6.35 -24.91 -6.21
C GLN A 227 -5.51 -23.81 -6.88
N LEU A 228 -4.55 -23.24 -6.14
CA LEU A 228 -3.64 -22.23 -6.68
C LEU A 228 -2.77 -22.81 -7.81
N TYR A 229 -2.26 -24.04 -7.64
CA TYR A 229 -1.53 -24.75 -8.67
C TYR A 229 -2.39 -24.93 -9.93
N ASP A 230 -3.64 -25.39 -9.79
CA ASP A 230 -4.53 -25.60 -10.93
C ASP A 230 -4.82 -24.29 -11.68
N ALA A 231 -4.95 -23.17 -10.96
CA ALA A 231 -5.13 -21.86 -11.54
C ALA A 231 -3.87 -21.37 -12.30
N LEU A 232 -2.68 -21.72 -11.83
CA LEU A 232 -1.39 -21.35 -12.45
C LEU A 232 -0.92 -22.34 -13.53
N ALA A 233 -1.44 -23.57 -13.55
CA ALA A 233 -1.01 -24.62 -14.47
C ALA A 233 -1.02 -24.21 -15.96
N PRO A 234 -2.03 -23.47 -16.47
CA PRO A 234 -2.00 -22.98 -17.86
C PRO A 234 -0.81 -22.04 -18.14
N VAL A 235 -0.48 -21.16 -17.19
CA VAL A 235 0.65 -20.22 -17.30
C VAL A 235 1.98 -20.98 -17.29
N ILE A 236 2.10 -21.98 -16.42
CA ILE A 236 3.27 -22.87 -16.35
C ILE A 236 3.47 -23.60 -17.68
N GLN A 237 2.40 -24.18 -18.25
CA GLN A 237 2.44 -24.91 -19.52
C GLN A 237 2.85 -24.02 -20.69
N GLU A 238 2.36 -22.78 -20.73
CA GLU A 238 2.72 -21.80 -21.76
C GLU A 238 4.22 -21.47 -21.72
N GLN A 239 4.81 -21.27 -20.54
CA GLN A 239 6.25 -21.01 -20.41
C GLN A 239 7.10 -22.20 -20.87
N ILE A 240 6.67 -23.43 -20.58
CA ILE A 240 7.35 -24.66 -21.05
C ILE A 240 7.29 -24.75 -22.57
N ALA A 241 6.12 -24.52 -23.16
CA ALA A 241 5.94 -24.52 -24.61
C ALA A 241 6.77 -23.41 -25.28
N GLY A 242 6.98 -22.28 -24.59
CA GLY A 242 7.86 -21.18 -24.99
C GLY A 242 9.36 -21.50 -24.91
N GLY A 243 9.74 -22.69 -24.45
CA GLY A 243 11.12 -23.16 -24.44
C GLY A 243 11.93 -22.80 -23.20
N ASP A 244 11.31 -22.33 -22.12
CA ASP A 244 11.98 -22.14 -20.83
C ASP A 244 12.39 -23.49 -20.23
N LYS A 245 13.68 -23.63 -19.91
CA LYS A 245 14.31 -24.85 -19.37
C LYS A 245 14.80 -24.68 -17.93
N SER A 246 14.29 -23.69 -17.22
CA SER A 246 14.64 -23.48 -15.82
C SER A 246 14.30 -24.71 -14.97
N ILE A 247 15.20 -25.02 -14.02
CA ILE A 247 15.02 -26.15 -13.09
C ILE A 247 13.75 -25.94 -12.26
N THR A 248 13.44 -24.69 -11.92
CA THR A 248 12.22 -24.33 -11.18
C THR A 248 10.97 -24.66 -11.97
N LEU A 249 10.90 -24.33 -13.26
CA LEU A 249 9.77 -24.70 -14.11
C LEU A 249 9.61 -26.22 -14.26
N SER A 250 10.71 -26.96 -14.27
CA SER A 250 10.68 -28.44 -14.28
C SER A 250 10.01 -29.02 -13.03
N LEU A 251 10.25 -28.44 -11.84
CA LEU A 251 9.57 -28.82 -10.60
C LEU A 251 8.07 -28.53 -10.65
N LEU A 252 7.69 -27.42 -11.29
CA LEU A 252 6.29 -26.97 -11.45
C LEU A 252 5.47 -27.85 -12.41
N THR A 253 6.08 -28.78 -13.14
CA THR A 253 5.34 -29.69 -14.05
C THR A 253 4.58 -30.79 -13.33
N ASN A 254 4.99 -31.12 -12.11
CA ASN A 254 4.41 -32.18 -11.32
C ASN A 254 3.74 -31.58 -10.09
N LYS A 255 2.42 -31.73 -10.02
CA LYS A 255 1.60 -31.18 -8.95
C LYS A 255 2.05 -31.64 -7.57
N ASP A 256 2.28 -32.95 -7.38
CA ASP A 256 2.65 -33.50 -6.07
C ASP A 256 4.03 -33.02 -5.61
N LEU A 257 5.01 -32.99 -6.53
CA LEU A 257 6.34 -32.44 -6.25
C LEU A 257 6.26 -30.94 -5.94
N THR A 258 5.45 -30.20 -6.69
CA THR A 258 5.25 -28.76 -6.47
C THR A 258 4.66 -28.51 -5.10
N LEU A 259 3.56 -29.20 -4.76
CA LEU A 259 2.89 -29.05 -3.47
C LEU A 259 3.83 -29.43 -2.32
N GLY A 260 4.62 -30.49 -2.46
CA GLY A 260 5.64 -30.87 -1.48
C GLY A 260 6.72 -29.81 -1.30
N PHE A 261 7.16 -29.16 -2.39
CA PHE A 261 8.19 -28.13 -2.36
C PHE A 261 7.70 -26.79 -1.78
N VAL A 262 6.48 -26.36 -2.13
CA VAL A 262 5.97 -25.03 -1.73
C VAL A 262 5.28 -25.03 -0.37
N TYR A 263 4.82 -26.19 0.12
CA TYR A 263 4.12 -26.28 1.40
C TYR A 263 4.98 -25.78 2.58
N ALA A 264 6.21 -26.29 2.74
CA ALA A 264 7.06 -25.94 3.88
C ALA A 264 7.44 -24.44 3.92
N PRO A 265 7.88 -23.79 2.81
CA PRO A 265 8.13 -22.35 2.80
C PRO A 265 6.91 -21.50 3.16
N ILE A 266 5.71 -21.90 2.73
CA ILE A 266 4.47 -21.18 3.04
C ILE A 266 4.07 -21.40 4.50
N HIS A 267 4.19 -22.63 5.01
CA HIS A 267 3.96 -22.94 6.41
C HIS A 267 4.91 -22.14 7.32
N ASP A 268 6.21 -22.14 7.02
CA ASP A 268 7.22 -21.36 7.75
C ASP A 268 6.93 -19.85 7.70
N TYR A 269 6.45 -19.35 6.56
CA TYR A 269 6.04 -17.94 6.44
C TYR A 269 4.85 -17.61 7.34
N LEU A 270 3.83 -18.47 7.36
CA LEU A 270 2.66 -18.32 8.23
C LEU A 270 3.03 -18.43 9.72
N ALA A 271 3.98 -19.31 10.07
CA ALA A 271 4.50 -19.42 11.44
C ALA A 271 5.22 -18.12 11.86
N LYS A 272 6.10 -17.59 11.02
CA LYS A 272 6.76 -16.30 11.26
C LYS A 272 5.77 -15.14 11.34
N LEU A 273 4.70 -15.18 10.54
CA LEU A 273 3.63 -14.19 10.61
C LEU A 273 2.92 -14.26 11.97
N ALA A 274 2.62 -15.46 12.47
CA ALA A 274 2.02 -15.65 13.79
C ALA A 274 2.92 -15.10 14.91
N ASP A 275 4.22 -15.39 14.86
CA ASP A 275 5.21 -14.90 15.81
C ASP A 275 5.39 -13.37 15.76
N SER A 276 5.08 -12.74 14.63
CA SER A 276 5.18 -11.29 14.46
C SER A 276 4.05 -10.50 15.14
N ILE A 277 2.99 -11.18 15.59
CA ILE A 277 1.86 -10.55 16.29
C ILE A 277 2.26 -10.28 17.73
N ASP A 278 2.62 -9.02 18.01
CA ASP A 278 3.00 -8.56 19.33
C ASP A 278 1.81 -7.85 20.03
N PRO A 279 1.21 -8.43 21.07
CA PRO A 279 0.06 -7.85 21.78
C PRO A 279 0.41 -6.57 22.56
N THR A 280 1.69 -6.19 22.64
CA THR A 280 2.12 -4.94 23.29
C THR A 280 2.23 -3.77 22.32
N LYS A 281 2.21 -4.02 21.00
CA LYS A 281 2.36 -2.98 19.98
C LYS A 281 1.03 -2.31 19.63
N ASP A 282 1.11 -1.08 19.13
CA ASP A 282 0.01 -0.11 18.96
C ASP A 282 -1.36 -0.74 18.65
N MET A 283 -1.49 -1.42 17.51
CA MET A 283 -2.78 -1.96 17.04
C MET A 283 -3.34 -3.13 17.87
N PHE A 284 -2.48 -3.79 18.66
CA PHE A 284 -2.85 -4.93 19.51
C PHE A 284 -2.78 -4.61 21.01
N SER A 285 -2.39 -3.38 21.35
CA SER A 285 -2.35 -2.94 22.74
C SER A 285 -3.74 -2.91 23.36
N SER A 286 -3.80 -2.89 24.69
CA SER A 286 -5.07 -2.78 25.43
C SER A 286 -5.82 -1.46 25.22
N LYS A 287 -5.17 -0.45 24.63
CA LYS A 287 -5.77 0.84 24.26
C LYS A 287 -6.35 0.84 22.84
N ALA A 288 -6.03 -0.17 22.03
CA ALA A 288 -6.66 -0.36 20.74
C ALA A 288 -8.04 -0.99 20.91
N SER A 289 -8.96 -0.63 20.03
CA SER A 289 -10.28 -1.24 19.99
C SER A 289 -10.78 -1.39 18.56
N LEU A 290 -11.64 -2.37 18.38
CA LEU A 290 -12.31 -2.67 17.13
C LEU A 290 -13.77 -2.97 17.42
N GLN A 291 -14.68 -2.28 16.75
CA GLN A 291 -16.10 -2.53 16.78
C GLN A 291 -16.57 -2.83 15.37
N ALA A 292 -17.40 -3.86 15.21
CA ALA A 292 -17.96 -4.24 13.94
C ALA A 292 -19.43 -4.63 14.08
N ASP A 293 -20.27 -4.04 13.24
CA ASP A 293 -21.65 -4.42 13.01
C ASP A 293 -21.78 -4.95 11.58
N VAL A 294 -22.20 -6.19 11.42
CA VAL A 294 -22.48 -6.81 10.12
C VAL A 294 -23.96 -7.16 10.04
N TYR A 295 -24.65 -6.66 9.04
CA TYR A 295 -26.09 -6.85 8.87
C TYR A 295 -26.36 -7.80 7.71
N ILE A 296 -27.06 -8.88 8.02
CA ILE A 296 -27.24 -10.03 7.15
C ILE A 296 -28.73 -10.26 6.92
N ASP A 297 -29.15 -10.37 5.66
CA ASP A 297 -30.55 -10.64 5.33
C ASP A 297 -30.92 -12.13 5.52
N ASN A 298 -32.17 -12.48 5.22
CA ASN A 298 -32.68 -13.84 5.40
C ASN A 298 -32.04 -14.85 4.43
N ASP A 299 -31.46 -14.39 3.31
CA ASP A 299 -30.75 -15.23 2.34
C ASP A 299 -29.28 -15.44 2.73
N ASN A 300 -28.88 -14.97 3.92
CA ASN A 300 -27.50 -14.92 4.39
C ASN A 300 -26.62 -14.09 3.46
N GLN A 301 -27.09 -12.95 2.96
CA GLN A 301 -26.25 -11.99 2.26
C GLN A 301 -25.87 -10.85 3.19
N ILE A 302 -24.61 -10.42 3.15
CA ILE A 302 -24.18 -9.21 3.86
C ILE A 302 -24.71 -8.00 3.09
N ARG A 303 -25.48 -7.15 3.77
CA ARG A 303 -26.17 -5.99 3.16
C ARG A 303 -25.67 -4.65 3.66
N LYS A 304 -25.12 -4.62 4.87
CA LYS A 304 -24.59 -3.41 5.49
C LYS A 304 -23.50 -3.75 6.50
N GLN A 305 -22.51 -2.89 6.62
CA GLN A 305 -21.43 -3.03 7.59
C GLN A 305 -21.12 -1.68 8.23
N ASN A 306 -20.87 -1.66 9.54
CA ASN A 306 -20.25 -0.53 10.23
C ASN A 306 -19.04 -1.05 10.99
N ILE A 307 -17.85 -0.57 10.66
CA ILE A 307 -16.59 -0.96 11.30
C ILE A 307 -15.96 0.31 11.87
N ALA A 308 -15.50 0.26 13.12
CA ALA A 308 -14.76 1.33 13.76
C ALA A 308 -13.52 0.75 14.43
N ILE A 309 -12.35 1.26 14.07
CA ILE A 309 -11.05 0.89 14.62
C ILE A 309 -10.49 2.11 15.32
N ASN A 310 -10.01 1.95 16.55
CA ASN A 310 -9.20 2.92 17.27
C ASN A 310 -7.80 2.32 17.48
N MET A 311 -6.79 2.94 16.88
CA MET A 311 -5.39 2.57 17.02
C MET A 311 -4.65 3.65 17.81
N PRO A 312 -4.20 3.38 19.03
CA PRO A 312 -3.35 4.31 19.77
C PRO A 312 -2.00 4.45 19.06
N MET A 313 -1.38 5.63 19.19
CA MET A 313 -0.01 5.86 18.74
C MET A 313 0.87 6.07 19.96
N THR A 314 1.63 5.04 20.36
CA THR A 314 2.40 5.09 21.62
C THR A 314 3.82 5.63 21.46
N GLU A 315 4.37 5.65 20.24
CA GLU A 315 5.76 6.04 19.94
C GLU A 315 5.87 7.26 19.01
N SER A 316 4.86 8.14 18.92
CA SER A 316 4.85 9.20 17.89
C SER A 316 5.08 10.62 18.44
N ASN A 317 6.17 11.25 18.00
CA ASN A 317 6.42 12.70 18.16
C ASN A 317 5.60 13.57 17.19
N ASN A 318 4.63 12.98 16.48
CA ASN A 318 3.83 13.65 15.45
C ASN A 318 2.62 14.43 16.02
N GLY A 319 2.49 14.50 17.35
CA GLY A 319 1.41 15.19 18.06
C GLY A 319 0.02 14.57 17.91
N ALA A 320 -0.09 13.34 17.41
CA ALA A 320 -1.29 12.53 17.47
C ALA A 320 -1.17 11.46 18.56
N SER A 321 -2.26 11.19 19.29
CA SER A 321 -2.32 10.13 20.29
C SER A 321 -3.01 8.85 19.80
N ALA A 322 -3.81 8.95 18.74
CA ALA A 322 -4.49 7.82 18.13
C ALA A 322 -4.90 8.13 16.68
N ILE A 323 -5.11 7.08 15.89
CA ILE A 323 -5.79 7.10 14.60
C ILE A 323 -7.09 6.32 14.78
N LYS A 324 -8.21 6.95 14.44
CA LYS A 324 -9.48 6.26 14.28
C LYS A 324 -9.80 6.08 12.81
N VAL A 325 -10.29 4.91 12.47
CA VAL A 325 -10.78 4.59 11.13
C VAL A 325 -12.21 4.09 11.28
N SER A 326 -13.14 4.66 10.53
CA SER A 326 -14.52 4.18 10.47
C SER A 326 -14.90 3.88 9.05
N PHE A 327 -15.52 2.74 8.82
CA PHE A 327 -16.00 2.31 7.51
C PHE A 327 -17.47 1.93 7.63
N VAL A 328 -18.31 2.57 6.82
CA VAL A 328 -19.72 2.21 6.68
C VAL A 328 -19.97 1.84 5.24
N SER A 329 -20.68 0.75 5.00
CA SER A 329 -21.09 0.32 3.66
C SER A 329 -22.51 -0.21 3.63
N GLU A 330 -23.18 -0.03 2.50
CA GLU A 330 -24.45 -0.67 2.15
C GLU A 330 -24.32 -1.28 0.75
N THR A 331 -24.83 -2.50 0.56
CA THR A 331 -24.74 -3.24 -0.70
C THR A 331 -26.12 -3.77 -1.12
N TRP A 332 -26.44 -3.61 -2.40
CA TRP A 332 -27.70 -4.05 -3.01
C TRP A 332 -27.47 -4.55 -4.44
N ASN A 333 -28.56 -4.96 -5.10
CA ASN A 333 -28.53 -5.53 -6.46
C ASN A 333 -27.51 -6.68 -6.64
N LEU A 334 -27.34 -7.47 -5.58
CA LEU A 334 -26.47 -8.64 -5.56
C LEU A 334 -26.85 -9.62 -6.68
N ASN A 335 -25.85 -10.00 -7.48
CA ASN A 335 -25.97 -10.92 -8.61
C ASN A 335 -27.02 -10.48 -9.67
N LYS A 336 -27.37 -9.20 -9.73
CA LYS A 336 -28.20 -8.61 -10.79
C LYS A 336 -27.32 -7.95 -11.86
N PRO A 337 -27.81 -7.81 -13.11
CA PRO A 337 -27.09 -7.08 -14.14
C PRO A 337 -26.89 -5.62 -13.74
N VAL A 338 -25.63 -5.19 -13.70
CA VAL A 338 -25.19 -3.80 -13.48
C VAL A 338 -24.03 -3.53 -14.43
N THR A 339 -23.76 -2.27 -14.75
CA THR A 339 -22.71 -1.92 -15.72
C THR A 339 -21.72 -0.98 -15.06
N ALA A 340 -20.46 -1.41 -15.01
CA ALA A 340 -19.38 -0.57 -14.50
C ALA A 340 -18.99 0.49 -15.53
N SER A 341 -18.81 1.73 -15.07
CA SER A 341 -18.30 2.83 -15.89
C SER A 341 -16.83 2.62 -16.23
N LYS A 342 -16.42 3.07 -17.41
CA LYS A 342 -15.00 3.06 -17.82
C LYS A 342 -14.35 4.42 -17.61
N VAL A 343 -13.05 4.41 -17.40
CA VAL A 343 -12.21 5.62 -17.38
C VAL A 343 -11.31 5.58 -18.62
N ASP A 344 -11.33 6.64 -19.42
CA ASP A 344 -10.39 6.78 -20.54
C ASP A 344 -8.96 6.81 -19.99
N THR A 345 -8.09 5.97 -20.55
CA THR A 345 -6.68 5.84 -20.16
C THR A 345 -5.73 6.40 -21.20
N SER A 346 -6.25 7.05 -22.24
CA SER A 346 -5.46 7.72 -23.27
C SER A 346 -4.54 8.77 -22.66
N GLY A 347 -3.23 8.62 -22.85
CA GLY A 347 -2.23 9.52 -22.28
C GLY A 347 -2.08 9.41 -20.76
N ALA A 348 -2.57 8.34 -20.13
CA ALA A 348 -2.53 8.23 -18.68
C ALA A 348 -1.11 8.16 -18.11
N LEU A 349 -0.94 8.78 -16.94
CA LEU A 349 0.25 8.66 -16.12
C LEU A 349 0.32 7.24 -15.54
N GLN A 350 1.31 6.47 -15.96
CA GLN A 350 1.60 5.17 -15.35
C GLN A 350 2.33 5.40 -14.03
N LEU A 351 1.67 5.06 -12.93
CA LEU A 351 2.25 5.15 -11.59
C LEU A 351 2.65 3.77 -11.09
N LYS A 352 3.88 3.69 -10.59
CA LYS A 352 4.36 2.59 -9.76
C LYS A 352 4.31 3.05 -8.30
N PRO A 353 3.95 2.18 -7.34
CA PRO A 353 3.88 2.53 -5.93
C PRO A 353 5.30 2.59 -5.31
N ASP A 354 6.09 3.55 -5.76
CA ASP A 354 7.45 3.82 -5.29
C ASP A 354 7.55 5.19 -4.58
N ALA A 355 8.74 5.53 -4.08
CA ALA A 355 8.98 6.79 -3.36
C ALA A 355 8.74 8.04 -4.23
N THR A 356 8.77 7.92 -5.57
CA THR A 356 8.57 9.02 -6.52
C THR A 356 7.10 9.24 -6.87
N ALA A 357 6.22 8.27 -6.57
CA ALA A 357 4.81 8.27 -6.99
C ALA A 357 4.07 9.56 -6.61
N ILE A 358 4.23 10.02 -5.37
CA ILE A 358 3.55 11.23 -4.87
C ILE A 358 4.01 12.50 -5.62
N PHE A 359 5.27 12.54 -6.04
CA PHE A 359 5.84 13.66 -6.79
C PHE A 359 5.35 13.67 -8.24
N LYS A 360 5.24 12.49 -8.86
CA LYS A 360 4.63 12.29 -10.19
C LYS A 360 3.16 12.72 -10.19
N VAL A 361 2.40 12.33 -9.16
CA VAL A 361 1.02 12.79 -8.96
C VAL A 361 0.99 14.31 -8.86
N LEU A 362 1.80 14.91 -7.96
CA LEU A 362 1.78 16.36 -7.75
C LEU A 362 2.13 17.15 -9.03
N ALA A 363 3.06 16.65 -9.84
CA ALA A 363 3.42 17.24 -11.13
C ALA A 363 2.28 17.18 -12.17
N ALA A 364 1.47 16.13 -12.11
CA ALA A 364 0.33 15.93 -13.00
C ALA A 364 -0.90 16.78 -12.61
N LEU A 365 -0.93 17.38 -11.43
CA LEU A 365 -2.04 18.22 -10.98
C LEU A 365 -1.92 19.66 -11.48
N ASP A 366 -3.07 20.30 -11.68
CA ASP A 366 -3.21 21.75 -11.76
C ASP A 366 -2.86 22.35 -10.39
N LYS A 367 -2.00 23.36 -10.37
CA LYS A 367 -1.55 24.05 -9.15
C LYS A 367 -2.70 24.73 -8.38
N GLN A 368 -3.82 25.01 -9.05
CA GLN A 368 -5.01 25.58 -8.45
C GLN A 368 -5.99 24.55 -7.91
N SER A 369 -5.83 23.27 -8.28
CA SER A 369 -6.70 22.20 -7.81
C SER A 369 -6.66 22.05 -6.29
N THR A 370 -7.79 21.64 -5.73
CA THR A 370 -7.91 21.36 -4.29
C THR A 370 -6.93 20.27 -3.86
N LEU A 371 -6.74 19.22 -4.68
CA LEU A 371 -5.80 18.14 -4.38
C LEU A 371 -4.35 18.65 -4.37
N TYR A 372 -3.94 19.51 -5.31
CA TYR A 372 -2.59 20.07 -5.31
C TYR A 372 -2.33 20.88 -4.04
N LYS A 373 -3.27 21.77 -3.67
CA LYS A 373 -3.17 22.60 -2.46
C LYS A 373 -3.12 21.74 -1.20
N MET A 374 -3.96 20.71 -1.12
CA MET A 374 -3.95 19.74 -0.02
C MET A 374 -2.58 19.06 0.11
N LEU A 375 -2.05 18.48 -0.97
CA LEU A 375 -0.78 17.75 -0.93
C LEU A 375 0.42 18.69 -0.69
N LYS A 376 0.53 19.77 -1.45
CA LYS A 376 1.70 20.67 -1.40
C LYS A 376 1.66 21.61 -0.21
N ASN A 377 0.54 22.27 0.06
CA ASN A 377 0.49 23.35 1.06
C ASN A 377 0.12 22.81 2.44
N ASP A 378 -0.90 21.95 2.50
CA ASP A 378 -1.42 21.50 3.81
C ASP A 378 -0.62 20.33 4.36
N PHE A 379 -0.27 19.36 3.50
CA PHE A 379 0.49 18.17 3.91
C PHE A 379 1.99 18.31 3.67
N GLN A 380 2.42 19.36 2.98
CA GLN A 380 3.82 19.66 2.72
C GLN A 380 4.59 18.44 2.20
N VAL A 381 3.99 17.63 1.31
CA VAL A 381 4.58 16.34 0.88
C VAL A 381 5.94 16.48 0.18
N THR A 382 6.26 17.68 -0.29
CA THR A 382 7.54 18.02 -0.93
C THR A 382 8.60 18.48 0.05
N LYS A 383 8.23 18.83 1.29
CA LYS A 383 9.15 19.32 2.30
C LYS A 383 10.07 18.18 2.72
N LYS A 384 11.38 18.40 2.62
CA LYS A 384 12.41 17.41 2.95
C LYS A 384 13.57 18.07 3.67
N ASP A 385 13.98 17.43 4.76
CA ASP A 385 15.20 17.72 5.47
C ASP A 385 16.07 16.47 5.46
N ILE A 386 17.20 16.53 4.78
CA ILE A 386 18.16 15.44 4.68
C ILE A 386 19.45 15.87 5.37
N ASN A 387 19.80 15.17 6.45
CA ASN A 387 21.03 15.40 7.19
C ASN A 387 22.00 14.24 6.95
N MET A 388 23.23 14.55 6.58
CA MET A 388 24.25 13.54 6.33
C MET A 388 25.57 13.93 7.00
N VAL A 389 26.20 12.98 7.70
CA VAL A 389 27.49 13.20 8.36
C VAL A 389 28.62 12.83 7.41
N THR A 390 29.58 13.74 7.20
CA THR A 390 30.64 13.58 6.17
C THR A 390 31.95 12.99 6.72
N ASP A 391 32.01 12.64 8.00
CA ASP A 391 33.21 12.08 8.66
C ASP A 391 33.18 10.55 8.79
N GLY A 392 32.13 9.90 8.26
CA GLY A 392 31.94 8.44 8.31
C GLY A 392 31.41 7.90 9.64
N SER A 393 31.24 8.74 10.67
CA SER A 393 30.83 8.31 12.02
C SER A 393 29.35 7.89 12.13
N GLY A 394 28.54 8.21 11.11
CA GLY A 394 27.15 7.78 10.98
C GLY A 394 26.91 6.49 10.18
N ALA A 395 27.97 5.77 9.78
CA ALA A 395 27.86 4.61 8.91
C ALA A 395 27.03 3.47 9.54
N LYS A 396 26.01 3.02 8.82
CA LYS A 396 25.30 1.76 9.06
C LYS A 396 25.43 0.93 7.77
N ASP A 397 25.99 -0.28 7.90
CA ASP A 397 26.16 -1.25 6.81
C ASP A 397 27.01 -0.75 5.61
N ASP A 398 27.05 -1.54 4.53
CA ASP A 398 27.71 -1.26 3.23
C ASP A 398 27.06 -0.10 2.43
N THR A 399 26.44 0.87 3.11
CA THR A 399 25.77 2.00 2.45
C THR A 399 26.80 3.07 2.07
N PRO A 400 26.86 3.52 0.80
CA PRO A 400 27.77 4.58 0.37
C PRO A 400 27.60 5.85 1.21
N GLN A 401 28.69 6.35 1.80
CA GLN A 401 28.67 7.50 2.70
C GLN A 401 29.14 8.77 2.00
N PRO A 402 28.58 9.94 2.33
CA PRO A 402 29.14 11.20 1.84
C PRO A 402 30.54 11.41 2.39
N PHE A 403 31.38 12.11 1.62
CA PHE A 403 32.75 12.42 2.04
C PHE A 403 33.16 13.79 1.53
N ILE A 404 34.26 14.33 2.07
CA ILE A 404 34.89 15.54 1.55
C ILE A 404 36.10 15.10 0.73
N ASN A 405 36.14 15.48 -0.55
CA ASN A 405 37.27 15.12 -1.43
C ASN A 405 38.51 15.97 -1.13
N ALA A 406 39.64 15.67 -1.79
CA ALA A 406 40.90 16.39 -1.61
C ALA A 406 40.82 17.90 -1.90
N ASN A 407 39.82 18.34 -2.68
CA ASN A 407 39.59 19.73 -3.03
C ASN A 407 38.65 20.45 -2.05
N GLY A 408 38.20 19.77 -0.98
CA GLY A 408 37.27 20.33 0.00
C GLY A 408 35.80 20.29 -0.43
N THR A 409 35.46 19.61 -1.52
CA THR A 409 34.09 19.46 -2.00
C THR A 409 33.39 18.30 -1.29
N THR A 410 32.20 18.55 -0.75
CA THR A 410 31.34 17.48 -0.22
C THR A 410 30.71 16.69 -1.37
N MET A 411 31.07 15.42 -1.45
CA MET A 411 30.60 14.44 -2.41
C MET A 411 29.52 13.58 -1.76
N VAL A 412 28.40 13.36 -2.45
CA VAL A 412 27.26 12.56 -1.96
C VAL A 412 26.88 11.47 -2.97
N PRO A 413 26.34 10.32 -2.52
CA PRO A 413 25.82 9.31 -3.42
C PRO A 413 24.59 9.87 -4.16
N VAL A 414 24.68 9.98 -5.48
CA VAL A 414 23.69 10.71 -6.31
C VAL A 414 22.28 10.12 -6.19
N ARG A 415 22.16 8.79 -6.19
CA ARG A 415 20.89 8.08 -6.08
C ARG A 415 20.24 8.31 -4.73
N PHE A 416 21.00 8.13 -3.66
CA PHE A 416 20.52 8.28 -2.28
C PHE A 416 19.93 9.67 -2.01
N VAL A 417 20.62 10.72 -2.46
CA VAL A 417 20.17 12.10 -2.25
C VAL A 417 18.99 12.42 -3.16
N SER A 418 19.10 12.12 -4.45
CA SER A 418 18.07 12.50 -5.42
C SER A 418 16.73 11.80 -5.16
N GLU A 419 16.75 10.49 -4.83
CA GLU A 419 15.53 9.73 -4.54
C GLU A 419 14.84 10.19 -3.26
N GLN A 420 15.59 10.57 -2.22
CA GLN A 420 15.01 11.15 -1.01
C GLN A 420 14.37 12.52 -1.24
N LEU A 421 14.89 13.27 -2.23
CA LEU A 421 14.30 14.53 -2.68
C LEU A 421 13.14 14.32 -3.66
N GLY A 422 12.79 13.08 -4.02
CA GLY A 422 11.66 12.76 -4.90
C GLY A 422 11.98 12.72 -6.39
N ALA A 423 13.27 12.76 -6.76
CA ALA A 423 13.71 12.63 -8.14
C ALA A 423 14.02 11.17 -8.50
N GLU A 424 13.86 10.82 -9.77
CA GLU A 424 14.20 9.50 -10.33
C GLU A 424 15.62 9.52 -10.89
N VAL A 425 16.40 8.46 -10.65
CA VAL A 425 17.80 8.35 -11.10
C VAL A 425 18.01 7.17 -12.03
N GLY A 426 18.31 7.47 -13.29
CA GLY A 426 18.72 6.51 -14.32
C GLY A 426 20.23 6.41 -14.46
N TRP A 427 20.71 5.23 -14.88
CA TRP A 427 22.11 4.95 -15.19
C TRP A 427 22.22 4.38 -16.60
N ASN A 428 23.09 4.95 -17.42
CA ASN A 428 23.50 4.40 -18.70
C ASN A 428 24.97 3.97 -18.60
N GLY A 429 25.20 2.65 -18.58
CA GLY A 429 26.54 2.07 -18.43
C GLY A 429 27.45 2.32 -19.65
N ASP A 430 26.89 2.24 -20.85
CA ASP A 430 27.63 2.41 -22.11
C ASP A 430 28.16 3.83 -22.26
N LEU A 431 27.33 4.81 -21.89
CA LEU A 431 27.68 6.24 -21.92
C LEU A 431 28.34 6.72 -20.63
N ARG A 432 28.39 5.88 -19.59
CA ARG A 432 28.83 6.23 -18.23
C ARG A 432 28.12 7.49 -17.72
N GLN A 433 26.80 7.52 -17.86
CA GLN A 433 25.97 8.70 -17.59
C GLN A 433 24.91 8.44 -16.53
N VAL A 434 24.77 9.40 -15.62
CA VAL A 434 23.66 9.49 -14.66
C VAL A 434 22.64 10.48 -15.19
N THR A 435 21.38 10.07 -15.24
CA THR A 435 20.23 10.94 -15.54
C THR A 435 19.40 11.12 -14.28
N ILE A 436 19.09 12.36 -13.91
CA ILE A 436 18.22 12.66 -12.76
C ILE A 436 17.00 13.42 -13.26
N THR A 437 15.81 12.92 -12.96
CA THR A 437 14.54 13.55 -13.37
C THR A 437 13.76 13.99 -12.14
N ASP A 438 13.57 15.30 -12.00
CA ASP A 438 12.77 15.88 -10.92
C ASP A 438 11.38 16.25 -11.44
N PHE A 439 10.39 15.46 -11.04
CA PHE A 439 9.01 15.65 -11.47
C PHE A 439 8.42 16.98 -11.00
N LEU A 440 8.88 17.51 -9.87
CA LEU A 440 8.34 18.78 -9.32
C LEU A 440 8.76 20.01 -10.13
N THR A 441 10.05 20.07 -10.52
CA THR A 441 10.56 21.18 -11.34
C THR A 441 10.46 20.92 -12.84
N GLY A 442 10.25 19.66 -13.24
CA GLY A 442 10.29 19.22 -14.64
C GLY A 442 11.70 19.21 -15.22
N LYS A 443 12.74 19.25 -14.39
CA LYS A 443 14.13 19.28 -14.83
C LYS A 443 14.68 17.86 -15.03
N THR A 444 15.49 17.71 -16.08
CA THR A 444 16.32 16.53 -16.33
C THR A 444 17.78 16.94 -16.33
N LEU A 445 18.56 16.37 -15.41
CA LEU A 445 20.01 16.58 -15.31
C LEU A 445 20.71 15.38 -15.94
N LEU A 446 21.78 15.65 -16.68
CA LEU A 446 22.67 14.62 -17.22
C LEU A 446 24.10 14.88 -16.76
N LEU A 447 24.70 13.89 -16.11
CA LEU A 447 26.06 13.92 -15.57
C LEU A 447 26.86 12.77 -16.17
N THR A 448 28.08 13.05 -16.62
CA THR A 448 29.00 12.02 -17.15
C THR A 448 30.08 11.75 -16.12
N LEU A 449 30.40 10.48 -15.84
CA LEU A 449 31.50 10.13 -14.93
C LEU A 449 32.82 10.71 -15.43
N ASP A 450 33.67 11.06 -14.46
CA ASP A 450 35.01 11.62 -14.66
C ASP A 450 35.01 12.95 -15.45
N SER A 451 33.84 13.60 -15.57
CA SER A 451 33.66 14.90 -16.20
C SER A 451 33.09 15.92 -15.22
N THR A 452 33.53 17.17 -15.36
CA THR A 452 32.91 18.33 -14.69
C THR A 452 31.80 18.95 -15.53
N ASN A 453 31.50 18.41 -16.72
CA ASN A 453 30.42 18.89 -17.55
C ASN A 453 29.10 18.22 -17.16
N ALA A 454 28.04 19.02 -17.15
CA ALA A 454 26.67 18.54 -16.98
C ALA A 454 25.74 19.29 -17.92
N THR A 455 24.55 18.74 -18.13
CA THR A 455 23.46 19.46 -18.79
C THR A 455 22.20 19.44 -17.95
N VAL A 456 21.39 20.49 -18.09
CA VAL A 456 20.06 20.61 -17.51
C VAL A 456 19.10 20.90 -18.64
N ASN A 457 18.10 20.05 -18.82
CA ASN A 457 17.15 20.11 -19.94
C ASN A 457 17.86 20.19 -21.30
N GLY A 458 18.95 19.44 -21.46
CA GLY A 458 19.77 19.40 -22.67
C GLY A 458 20.70 20.60 -22.88
N SER A 459 20.64 21.62 -22.04
CA SER A 459 21.53 22.79 -22.11
C SER A 459 22.73 22.63 -21.17
N ALA A 460 23.94 22.95 -21.64
CA ALA A 460 25.14 22.92 -20.82
C ALA A 460 25.05 23.92 -19.64
N VAL A 461 25.53 23.51 -18.48
CA VAL A 461 25.60 24.35 -17.26
C VAL A 461 27.06 24.60 -16.88
N PRO A 462 27.35 25.57 -15.98
CA PRO A 462 28.70 25.79 -15.47
C PRO A 462 29.33 24.51 -14.94
N ALA A 463 30.65 24.40 -15.10
CA ALA A 463 31.39 23.22 -14.69
C ALA A 463 31.21 22.95 -13.19
N LEU A 464 31.08 21.67 -12.86
CA LEU A 464 30.98 21.18 -11.49
C LEU A 464 32.25 21.52 -10.70
N GLU A 465 32.10 21.79 -9.40
CA GLU A 465 33.24 21.98 -8.47
C GLU A 465 34.18 20.76 -8.42
N SER A 466 33.63 19.56 -8.65
CA SER A 466 34.37 18.32 -8.81
C SER A 466 33.65 17.42 -9.81
N ALA A 467 34.42 16.60 -10.54
CA ALA A 467 33.84 15.62 -11.45
C ALA A 467 32.95 14.63 -10.70
N ALA A 468 31.94 14.08 -11.39
CA ALA A 468 31.20 12.94 -10.89
C ALA A 468 32.12 11.70 -10.85
N THR A 469 32.22 11.01 -9.72
CA THR A 469 33.18 9.90 -9.53
C THR A 469 32.50 8.62 -9.09
N LEU A 470 33.01 7.47 -9.51
CA LEU A 470 32.56 6.18 -9.01
C LEU A 470 33.35 5.79 -7.75
N SER A 471 32.67 5.49 -6.65
CA SER A 471 33.26 4.91 -5.42
C SER A 471 32.29 3.90 -4.83
N ASP A 472 32.77 2.76 -4.35
CA ASP A 472 31.95 1.72 -3.68
C ASP A 472 30.68 1.35 -4.49
N ASN A 473 30.88 1.16 -5.80
CA ASN A 473 29.82 0.84 -6.77
C ASN A 473 28.69 1.89 -6.84
N SER A 474 28.96 3.12 -6.42
CA SER A 474 28.02 4.24 -6.42
C SER A 474 28.61 5.48 -7.05
N THR A 475 27.79 6.23 -7.78
CA THR A 475 28.23 7.51 -8.35
C THR A 475 28.08 8.62 -7.32
N PHE A 476 29.17 9.34 -7.11
CA PHE A 476 29.28 10.47 -6.20
C PHE A 476 29.36 11.78 -6.98
N VAL A 477 28.67 12.80 -6.47
CA VAL A 477 28.56 14.10 -7.12
C VAL A 477 28.65 15.23 -6.08
N PRO A 478 29.09 16.44 -6.46
CA PRO A 478 29.04 17.59 -5.57
C PRO A 478 27.62 17.87 -5.09
N ILE A 479 27.41 17.90 -3.78
CA ILE A 479 26.07 18.03 -3.20
C ILE A 479 25.37 19.33 -3.62
N ARG A 480 26.13 20.44 -3.64
CA ARG A 480 25.59 21.77 -3.96
C ARG A 480 24.96 21.79 -5.34
N PHE A 481 25.63 21.20 -6.34
CA PHE A 481 25.13 21.14 -7.70
C PHE A 481 23.77 20.43 -7.76
N ILE A 482 23.67 19.22 -7.20
CA ILE A 482 22.41 18.46 -7.23
C ILE A 482 21.31 19.22 -6.50
N ALA A 483 21.57 19.68 -5.28
CA ALA A 483 20.57 20.35 -4.46
C ALA A 483 20.03 21.63 -5.13
N GLU A 484 20.91 22.50 -5.63
CA GLU A 484 20.50 23.73 -6.32
C GLU A 484 19.66 23.45 -7.56
N GLN A 485 20.06 22.46 -8.37
CA GLN A 485 19.29 22.10 -9.55
C GLN A 485 17.90 21.55 -9.21
N LEU A 486 17.77 20.82 -8.10
CA LEU A 486 16.50 20.31 -7.59
C LEU A 486 15.67 21.34 -6.79
N GLY A 487 16.15 22.59 -6.68
CA GLY A 487 15.47 23.67 -5.95
C GLY A 487 15.57 23.54 -4.44
N CYS A 488 16.64 22.93 -3.95
CA CYS A 488 16.93 22.74 -2.53
C CYS A 488 18.03 23.70 -2.06
N VAL A 489 18.04 24.00 -0.77
CA VAL A 489 19.08 24.78 -0.10
C VAL A 489 20.01 23.83 0.65
N VAL A 490 21.32 24.08 0.58
CA VAL A 490 22.33 23.29 1.31
C VAL A 490 23.00 24.15 2.35
N SER A 491 23.14 23.61 3.56
CA SER A 491 24.00 24.16 4.61
C SER A 491 24.96 23.10 5.11
N PHE A 492 26.12 23.54 5.62
CA PHE A 492 27.13 22.66 6.19
C PHE A 492 27.54 23.18 7.57
N ASN A 493 27.45 22.31 8.57
CA ASN A 493 27.97 22.59 9.91
C ASN A 493 29.38 21.98 10.03
N ASN A 494 30.38 22.86 10.17
CA ASN A 494 31.78 22.45 10.23
C ASN A 494 32.16 21.76 11.54
N GLU A 495 31.48 22.08 12.66
CA GLU A 495 31.74 21.49 13.97
C GLU A 495 31.22 20.06 14.03
N THR A 496 29.99 19.84 13.58
CA THR A 496 29.34 18.52 13.60
C THR A 496 29.62 17.71 12.34
N ARG A 497 30.27 18.29 11.32
CA ARG A 497 30.50 17.69 9.99
C ARG A 497 29.20 17.21 9.33
N VAL A 498 28.12 17.96 9.52
CA VAL A 498 26.79 17.62 8.96
C VAL A 498 26.49 18.52 7.77
N VAL A 499 26.18 17.91 6.62
CA VAL A 499 25.49 18.59 5.52
C VAL A 499 23.98 18.44 5.70
N THR A 500 23.26 19.55 5.56
CA THR A 500 21.79 19.60 5.61
C THR A 500 21.28 20.06 4.25
N ILE A 501 20.32 19.33 3.69
CA ILE A 501 19.63 19.67 2.45
C ILE A 501 18.18 19.92 2.80
N HIS A 502 17.71 21.13 2.48
CA HIS A 502 16.35 21.57 2.74
C HIS A 502 15.59 21.77 1.43
N ARG A 503 14.40 21.19 1.34
CA ARG A 503 13.42 21.44 0.27
C ARG A 503 12.12 21.88 0.91
N ASP A 504 11.50 22.93 0.37
CA ASP A 504 10.19 23.43 0.78
C ASP A 504 9.02 22.65 0.17
#